data_AF-A0A850UEK7-F1
#
_entry.id   AF-A0A850UEK7-F1
#
_cell.length_a   1.000
_cell.length_b   1.000
_cell.length_c   1.000
_cell.angle_alpha   90.00
_cell.angle_beta   90.00
_cell.angle_gamma   90.00
#
_symmetry.space_group_name_H-M   'P 1'
#
loop_
_entity.id
_entity.type
_entity.pdbx_description
1 polymer ?
#
loop_
_entity_poly.entity_id
_entity_poly.type
_entity_poly.pdbx_seq_one_letter_code
_entity_poly.pdbx_strand_id
1 'polypeptide(L)'
;KLPAMKMLLLLVALLSAALLASAAPPTCYSRMLSLSKEITESFKELQTSKTVDSCVETLPRLYLDIHNYCVLAKLRDFVAYPGCDRVLEVNELKEKARSLYTILISYCRR
;
A
#
# COMPACT_ATOMS: atom_id res chain seq x y z
N LYS A 1 1.45 -49.92 4.06
CA LYS A 1 2.51 -49.00 3.58
C LYS A 1 2.04 -48.08 2.43
N LEU A 2 1.08 -48.49 1.60
CA LEU A 2 0.44 -47.65 0.56
C LEU A 2 -0.26 -46.34 1.04
N PRO A 3 -0.92 -46.27 2.22
CA PRO A 3 -1.66 -45.05 2.62
C PRO A 3 -0.75 -43.90 3.05
N ALA A 4 0.41 -44.21 3.65
CA ALA A 4 1.39 -43.21 4.06
C ALA A 4 2.04 -42.52 2.85
N MET A 5 2.31 -43.27 1.78
CA MET A 5 2.87 -42.73 0.54
C MET A 5 1.88 -41.79 -0.16
N LYS A 6 0.58 -42.15 -0.17
CA LYS A 6 -0.49 -41.30 -0.72
C LYS A 6 -0.68 -40.00 0.08
N MET A 7 -0.62 -40.06 1.42
CA MET A 7 -0.66 -38.87 2.26
C MET A 7 0.55 -37.96 2.06
N LEU A 8 1.75 -38.53 1.91
CA LEU A 8 2.95 -37.75 1.63
C LEU A 8 2.85 -37.03 0.28
N LEU A 9 2.38 -37.72 -0.77
CA LEU A 9 2.14 -37.13 -2.09
C LEU A 9 1.10 -35.99 -2.04
N LEU A 10 0.01 -36.19 -1.30
CA LEU A 10 -1.00 -35.13 -1.08
C LEU A 10 -0.41 -33.92 -0.36
N LEU A 11 0.40 -34.14 0.68
CA LEU A 11 1.04 -33.06 1.43
C LEU A 11 2.01 -32.26 0.55
N VAL A 12 2.83 -32.96 -0.25
CA VAL A 12 3.76 -32.33 -1.20
C VAL A 12 3.01 -31.53 -2.26
N ALA A 13 1.90 -32.06 -2.79
CA ALA A 13 1.07 -31.34 -3.74
C ALA A 13 0.46 -30.07 -3.13
N LEU A 14 -0.06 -30.15 -1.90
CA LEU A 14 -0.60 -29.01 -1.16
C LEU A 14 0.45 -27.93 -0.90
N LEU A 15 1.63 -28.32 -0.43
CA LEU A 15 2.73 -27.38 -0.19
C LEU A 15 3.18 -26.72 -1.50
N SER A 16 3.32 -27.50 -2.57
CA SER A 16 3.67 -26.97 -3.90
C SER A 16 2.66 -25.94 -4.41
N ALA A 17 1.36 -26.24 -4.27
CA ALA A 17 0.28 -25.32 -4.63
C ALA A 17 0.30 -24.04 -3.79
N ALA A 18 0.58 -24.14 -2.48
CA ALA A 18 0.71 -22.99 -1.60
C ALA A 18 1.90 -22.09 -1.97
N LEU A 19 3.05 -22.68 -2.33
CA LEU A 19 4.22 -21.94 -2.81
C LEU A 19 3.93 -21.21 -4.13
N LEU A 20 3.20 -21.85 -5.05
CA LEU A 20 2.80 -21.23 -6.31
C LEU A 20 1.84 -20.05 -6.10
N ALA A 21 0.91 -20.17 -5.14
CA ALA A 21 -0.02 -19.12 -4.80
C ALA A 21 0.67 -17.90 -4.14
N SER A 22 1.71 -18.11 -3.32
CA SER A 22 2.47 -17.01 -2.70
C SER A 22 3.47 -16.35 -3.65
N ALA A 23 3.91 -17.06 -4.70
CA ALA A 23 4.77 -16.53 -5.75
C ALA A 23 4.00 -15.76 -6.85
N ALA A 24 2.66 -15.83 -6.86
CA ALA A 24 1.87 -15.11 -7.83
C ALA A 24 2.03 -13.58 -7.63
N PRO A 25 2.25 -12.81 -8.70
CA PRO A 25 2.32 -11.36 -8.60
C PRO A 25 1.00 -10.81 -8.04
N PRO A 26 1.03 -9.72 -7.25
CA PRO A 26 -0.18 -9.15 -6.70
C PRO A 26 -1.13 -8.75 -7.83
N THR A 27 -2.42 -9.00 -7.64
CA THR A 27 -3.45 -8.44 -8.51
C THR A 27 -3.40 -6.91 -8.42
N CYS A 28 -3.93 -6.23 -9.43
CA CYS A 28 -4.11 -4.79 -9.38
C CYS A 28 -4.75 -4.35 -8.05
N TYR A 29 -5.84 -5.02 -7.64
CA TYR A 29 -6.56 -4.69 -6.42
C TYR A 29 -5.70 -4.91 -5.16
N SER A 30 -5.01 -6.05 -5.06
CA SER A 30 -4.17 -6.29 -3.88
C SER A 30 -2.97 -5.34 -3.81
N ARG A 31 -2.41 -4.95 -4.96
CA ARG A 31 -1.37 -3.92 -5.03
C ARG A 31 -1.87 -2.54 -4.59
N MET A 32 -3.03 -2.10 -5.09
CA MET A 32 -3.66 -0.85 -4.64
C MET A 32 -3.92 -0.85 -3.14
N LEU A 33 -4.52 -1.93 -2.63
CA LEU A 33 -4.86 -2.07 -1.22
C LEU A 33 -3.60 -2.07 -0.34
N SER A 34 -2.55 -2.79 -0.74
CA SER A 34 -1.28 -2.83 -0.01
C SER A 34 -0.63 -1.44 0.04
N LEU A 35 -0.54 -0.75 -1.09
CA LEU A 35 0.07 0.57 -1.15
C LEU A 35 -0.75 1.61 -0.37
N SER A 36 -2.09 1.54 -0.42
CA SER A 36 -2.97 2.41 0.39
C SER A 36 -2.76 2.21 1.88
N LYS A 37 -2.55 0.97 2.34
CA LYS A 37 -2.25 0.66 3.74
C LYS A 37 -0.88 1.21 4.13
N GLU A 38 0.14 0.96 3.31
CA GLU A 38 1.50 1.46 3.52
C GLU A 38 1.52 2.98 3.67
N ILE A 39 0.83 3.73 2.79
CA ILE A 39 0.72 5.19 2.89
C ILE A 39 0.04 5.61 4.20
N THR A 40 -1.04 4.94 4.59
CA THR A 40 -1.79 5.28 5.82
C THR A 40 -0.95 5.02 7.06
N GLU A 41 -0.19 3.92 7.07
CA GLU A 41 0.73 3.56 8.15
C GLU A 41 1.91 4.54 8.22
N SER A 42 2.59 4.82 7.11
CA SER A 42 3.67 5.82 7.05
C SER A 42 3.20 7.22 7.47
N PHE A 43 1.99 7.64 7.09
CA PHE A 43 1.44 8.92 7.53
C PHE A 43 1.15 8.94 9.04
N LYS A 44 0.69 7.81 9.60
CA LYS A 44 0.48 7.68 11.05
C LYS A 44 1.81 7.74 11.79
N GLU A 45 2.83 7.02 11.33
CA GLU A 45 4.18 7.06 11.88
C GLU A 45 4.73 8.49 11.87
N LEU A 46 4.62 9.18 10.73
CA LEU A 46 5.04 10.57 10.57
C LEU A 46 4.38 11.50 11.60
N GLN A 47 3.08 11.34 11.86
CA GLN A 47 2.37 12.16 12.87
C GLN A 47 2.67 11.77 14.33
N THR A 48 3.12 10.54 14.58
CA THR A 48 3.41 10.04 15.95
C THR A 48 4.89 10.08 16.32
N SER A 49 5.75 10.47 15.38
CA SER A 49 7.17 10.76 15.60
C SER A 49 7.37 11.71 16.78
N LYS A 50 8.40 11.49 17.61
CA LYS A 50 8.69 12.38 18.77
C LYS A 50 9.23 13.75 18.37
N THR A 51 9.71 13.88 17.13
CA THR A 51 10.23 15.12 16.55
C THR A 51 9.37 15.49 15.34
N VAL A 52 8.09 15.76 15.58
CA VAL A 52 7.21 16.29 14.53
C VAL A 52 7.66 17.71 14.24
N ASP A 53 8.28 17.94 13.08
CA ASP A 53 8.50 19.30 12.59
C ASP A 53 7.16 20.03 12.57
N SER A 54 7.12 21.30 12.99
CA SER A 54 5.88 22.09 13.07
C SER A 54 5.07 22.09 11.76
N CYS A 55 5.74 21.95 10.61
CA CYS A 55 5.06 21.85 9.33
C CYS A 55 4.23 20.55 9.20
N VAL A 56 4.66 19.44 9.79
CA VAL A 56 4.00 18.13 9.70
C VAL A 56 2.64 18.15 10.39
N GLU A 57 2.50 18.93 11.47
CA GLU A 57 1.21 19.15 12.15
C GLU A 57 0.16 19.82 11.25
N THR A 58 0.63 20.61 10.27
CA THR A 58 -0.24 21.30 9.32
C THR A 58 -0.59 20.46 8.10
N LEU A 59 -0.01 19.26 7.95
CA LEU A 59 -0.29 18.41 6.80
C LEU A 59 -1.77 18.00 6.76
N PRO A 60 -2.37 17.97 5.56
CA PRO A 60 -3.74 17.49 5.43
C PRO A 60 -3.82 16.02 5.83
N ARG A 61 -4.84 15.68 6.62
CA ARG A 61 -5.04 14.30 7.10
C ARG A 61 -5.20 13.34 5.94
N LEU A 62 -4.29 12.37 5.86
CA LEU A 62 -4.29 11.36 4.82
C LEU A 62 -4.81 10.03 5.36
N TYR A 63 -6.13 9.85 5.28
CA TYR A 63 -6.78 8.55 5.47
C TYR A 63 -7.38 8.10 4.14
N LEU A 64 -6.87 6.98 3.64
CA LEU A 64 -7.20 6.43 2.34
C LEU A 64 -8.14 5.24 2.49
N ASP A 65 -9.26 5.31 1.77
CA ASP A 65 -10.15 4.18 1.53
C ASP A 65 -10.31 4.05 0.02
N ILE A 66 -9.79 2.97 -0.55
CA ILE A 66 -9.83 2.72 -2.00
C ILE A 66 -11.25 2.51 -2.54
N HIS A 67 -12.23 2.23 -1.66
CA HIS A 67 -13.64 2.10 -2.03
C HIS A 67 -14.37 3.44 -1.99
N ASN A 68 -13.74 4.48 -1.46
CA ASN A 68 -14.32 5.81 -1.36
C ASN A 68 -14.05 6.60 -2.65
N TYR A 69 -15.09 7.14 -3.26
CA TYR A 69 -14.97 7.91 -4.50
C TYR A 69 -14.07 9.16 -4.35
N CYS A 70 -13.91 9.68 -3.12
CA CYS A 70 -13.05 10.83 -2.83
C CYS A 70 -11.56 10.52 -2.78
N VAL A 71 -11.14 9.25 -2.88
CA VAL A 71 -9.73 8.85 -2.68
C VAL A 71 -8.78 9.58 -3.63
N LEU A 72 -9.18 9.78 -4.89
CA LEU A 72 -8.38 10.48 -5.88
C LEU A 72 -8.19 11.97 -5.53
N ALA A 73 -9.23 12.62 -5.03
CA ALA A 73 -9.15 14.01 -4.57
C ALA A 73 -8.21 14.13 -3.38
N LYS A 74 -8.34 13.25 -2.38
CA LYS A 74 -7.45 13.23 -1.22
C LYS A 74 -5.98 13.07 -1.59
N LEU A 75 -5.68 12.14 -2.51
CA LEU A 75 -4.31 11.93 -2.99
C LEU A 75 -3.76 13.16 -3.69
N ARG A 76 -4.55 13.76 -4.59
CA ARG A 76 -4.16 14.98 -5.32
C ARG A 76 -3.90 16.14 -4.36
N ASP A 77 -4.82 16.38 -3.43
CA ASP A 77 -4.74 17.52 -2.51
C ASP A 77 -3.55 17.36 -1.55
N PHE A 78 -3.25 16.13 -1.12
CA PHE A 78 -2.05 15.83 -0.31
C PHE A 78 -0.75 16.05 -1.10
N VAL A 79 -0.67 15.55 -2.34
CA VAL A 79 0.52 15.71 -3.19
C VAL A 79 0.75 17.18 -3.54
N ALA A 80 -0.31 17.96 -3.73
CA ALA A 80 -0.25 19.38 -4.06
C ALA A 80 0.03 20.30 -2.86
N TYR A 81 0.10 19.76 -1.64
CA TYR A 81 0.32 20.57 -0.44
C TYR A 81 1.69 21.27 -0.50
N PRO A 82 1.76 22.61 -0.40
CA PRO A 82 3.01 23.38 -0.63
C PRO A 82 3.96 23.39 0.59
N GLY A 83 3.64 22.66 1.65
CA GLY A 83 4.44 22.61 2.88
C GLY A 83 5.28 21.34 3.01
N CYS A 84 6.28 21.42 3.89
CA CYS A 84 7.17 20.33 4.29
C CYS A 84 8.06 19.72 3.20
N ASP A 85 8.33 20.42 2.09
CA ASP A 85 9.16 19.88 0.99
C ASP A 85 10.62 19.60 1.39
N ARG A 86 11.08 20.08 2.55
CA ARG A 86 12.41 19.79 3.10
C ARG A 86 12.44 18.55 3.99
N VAL A 87 11.27 18.03 4.37
CA VAL A 87 11.15 16.83 5.21
C VAL A 87 11.14 15.62 4.29
N LEU A 88 12.17 14.78 4.38
CA LEU A 88 12.39 13.67 3.46
C LEU A 88 11.21 12.69 3.49
N GLU A 89 10.75 12.34 4.69
CA GLU A 89 9.65 11.41 4.94
C GLU A 89 8.34 11.90 4.31
N VAL A 90 8.12 13.22 4.29
CA VAL A 90 6.95 13.82 3.62
C VAL A 90 7.05 13.68 2.11
N ASN A 91 8.22 13.93 1.54
CA ASN A 91 8.43 13.77 0.09
C ASN A 91 8.28 12.32 -0.35
N GLU A 92 8.86 11.37 0.39
CA GLU A 92 8.68 9.94 0.13
C GLU A 92 7.20 9.55 0.18
N LEU A 93 6.46 10.07 1.16
CA LEU A 93 5.02 9.84 1.27
C LEU A 93 4.22 10.46 0.10
N LYS A 94 4.60 11.67 -0.36
CA LYS A 94 4.01 12.31 -1.55
C LYS A 94 4.27 11.46 -2.81
N GLU A 95 5.45 10.87 -2.97
CA GLU A 95 5.74 9.99 -4.11
C GLU A 95 4.93 8.69 -4.06
N LYS A 96 4.78 8.05 -2.89
CA LYS A 96 3.89 6.90 -2.73
C LYS A 96 2.43 7.26 -3.06
N ALA A 97 1.95 8.42 -2.61
CA ALA A 97 0.62 8.92 -2.93
C ALA A 97 0.43 9.16 -4.44
N ARG A 98 1.43 9.72 -5.13
CA ARG A 98 1.42 9.88 -6.60
C ARG A 98 1.40 8.54 -7.32
N SER A 99 2.15 7.56 -6.83
CA SER A 99 2.15 6.19 -7.35
C SER A 99 0.78 5.54 -7.21
N LEU A 100 0.15 5.63 -6.03
CA LEU A 100 -1.21 5.11 -5.82
C LEU A 100 -2.24 5.81 -6.70
N TYR A 101 -2.18 7.14 -6.82
CA TYR A 101 -3.04 7.89 -7.74
C TYR A 101 -2.92 7.36 -9.16
N THR A 102 -1.69 7.15 -9.63
CA THR A 102 -1.41 6.60 -10.96
C THR A 102 -1.99 5.19 -11.12
N ILE A 103 -1.78 4.30 -10.15
CA ILE A 103 -2.32 2.93 -10.20
C ILE A 103 -3.86 2.94 -10.26
N LEU A 104 -4.50 3.80 -9.45
CA LEU A 104 -5.96 3.95 -9.42
C LEU A 104 -6.55 4.38 -10.77
N ILE A 105 -5.83 5.20 -11.55
CA ILE A 105 -6.33 5.72 -12.83
C ILE A 105 -5.90 4.92 -14.06
N SER A 106 -4.71 4.29 -14.08
CA SER A 106 -4.10 3.78 -15.32
C SER A 106 -3.80 2.29 -15.34
N TYR A 107 -3.33 1.70 -14.24
CA TYR A 107 -2.78 0.33 -14.27
C TYR A 107 -3.82 -0.77 -14.09
N CYS A 108 -5.05 -0.40 -13.75
CA CYS A 108 -6.11 -1.34 -13.41
C CYS A 108 -7.28 -1.33 -14.39
N ARG A 109 -7.17 -0.52 -15.44
CA ARG A 109 -8.17 -0.34 -16.49
C ARG A 109 -7.78 -1.07 -17.79
N ARG A 110 -6.83 -2.00 -17.75
CA ARG A 110 -6.42 -2.83 -18.89
C ARG A 110 -6.36 -4.30 -18.52
#